data_AF-A0A7S3RLN1-F1
#
_entry.id   AF-A0A7S3RLN1-F1
#
_cell.length_a   1.000
_cell.length_b   1.000
_cell.length_c   1.000
_cell.angle_alpha   90.00
_cell.angle_beta   90.00
_cell.angle_gamma   90.00
#
_symmetry.space_group_name_H-M   'P 1'
#
loop_
_entity.id
_entity.type
_entity.pdbx_description
1 polymer ?
#
loop_
_entity_poly.entity_id
_entity_poly.type
_entity_poly.pdbx_seq_one_letter_code
_entity_poly.pdbx_strand_id
1 'polypeptide(L)'
;FFELTRWRGAHLTCVCRMSPIVVLVLILHATSASALTAGLPRQAQSRPLLGFRPAAAVLSRPARSRNRPEMFLPATLALRGGLAARTPDQLFNVLFFGLSSVCSIVVALPSARDIGASRSSDAAKPSKAARSLQLRFLLVFWLYKMADWLQGPYFYEVYASKVINGAAMTTSSVAKFFLTGFSSTALFGAVVGGMVDSLGRKRGSLAFALLYALSALSTRAETLPLLYAGRVAGGLGTSLLFSAPEAWLVSEHQAGAFGQAFLSQTFTLAYFGDSLVAIAAGQLAGAAAGLRGPTAPFELSIGFLALGAAIAAVTWRENKGGAAEGSGAAEESGAADAPRPSGSIVGDAVRAVASDRRVALVGAVQALFEGAMYVFVLQWPPALKAALGPNVPFGKVFSCFMVCCMIGSSLFGAAIKRVAPEDIMAVLLACATAAMGAATFATGGALAPIVGAFFAFEACVGCYFPLIGTLRSKYLPDAYRGVIMNLFGIPLNLIVVAVFLSIGKLGLAGAFACSFSALATALVAQLLLRHTVRHDKAAA
;
A
#
# COMPACT_ATOMS: atom_id res chain seq x y z
N PHE A 1 -52.06 -22.39 -34.53
CA PHE A 1 -53.26 -22.13 -33.70
C PHE A 1 -53.02 -22.71 -32.31
N PHE A 2 -53.24 -22.03 -31.18
CA PHE A 2 -53.35 -20.58 -30.84
C PHE A 2 -53.57 -20.53 -29.30
N GLU A 3 -52.94 -19.72 -28.43
CA GLU A 3 -51.64 -18.99 -28.40
C GLU A 3 -51.40 -18.50 -26.93
N LEU A 4 -50.24 -17.90 -26.58
CA LEU A 4 -50.03 -17.03 -25.38
C LEU A 4 -50.16 -17.72 -23.98
N THR A 5 -49.77 -17.22 -22.78
CA THR A 5 -48.92 -16.11 -22.19
C THR A 5 -48.66 -16.49 -20.69
N ARG A 6 -47.76 -15.93 -19.85
CA ARG A 6 -46.57 -15.04 -19.93
C ARG A 6 -45.78 -15.13 -18.58
N TRP A 7 -44.44 -15.23 -18.63
CA TRP A 7 -43.48 -14.72 -17.61
C TRP A 7 -43.51 -15.39 -16.20
N ARG A 8 -42.52 -15.34 -15.30
CA ARG A 8 -41.12 -14.82 -15.14
C ARG A 8 -40.37 -15.89 -14.29
N GLY A 9 -39.05 -15.98 -14.18
CA GLY A 9 -37.93 -15.24 -14.75
C GLY A 9 -36.61 -15.74 -14.11
N ALA A 10 -35.47 -15.60 -14.79
CA ALA A 10 -34.17 -16.06 -14.28
C ALA A 10 -33.40 -14.95 -13.56
N HIS A 11 -32.66 -15.28 -12.48
CA HIS A 11 -31.49 -14.53 -11.97
C HIS A 11 -30.80 -15.25 -10.79
N LEU A 12 -29.63 -15.90 -11.00
CA LEU A 12 -28.51 -15.92 -10.00
C LEU A 12 -27.15 -16.49 -10.49
N THR A 13 -26.82 -16.42 -11.78
CA THR A 13 -25.62 -17.07 -12.37
C THR A 13 -24.56 -16.11 -12.93
N CYS A 14 -24.41 -14.90 -12.38
CA CYS A 14 -23.37 -13.95 -12.83
C CYS A 14 -22.74 -13.09 -11.71
N VAL A 15 -22.02 -13.72 -10.76
CA VAL A 15 -21.22 -13.01 -9.73
C VAL A 15 -19.78 -13.54 -9.60
N CYS A 16 -19.47 -14.74 -10.13
CA CYS A 16 -18.15 -15.39 -9.97
C CYS A 16 -17.19 -15.22 -11.16
N ARG A 17 -17.49 -14.33 -12.13
CA ARG A 17 -16.61 -14.03 -13.29
C ARG A 17 -16.66 -12.55 -13.71
N MET A 18 -16.51 -11.63 -12.76
CA MET A 18 -15.93 -10.33 -13.13
C MET A 18 -14.43 -10.55 -13.37
N SER A 19 -13.98 -10.33 -14.60
CA SER A 19 -12.55 -10.17 -14.89
C SER A 19 -12.02 -8.95 -14.10
N PRO A 20 -10.75 -8.93 -13.65
CA PRO A 20 -10.10 -7.74 -13.11
C PRO A 20 -10.33 -6.48 -13.98
N ILE A 21 -10.34 -6.66 -15.30
CA ILE A 21 -10.63 -5.62 -16.29
C ILE A 21 -12.02 -5.01 -16.07
N VAL A 22 -13.05 -5.81 -15.76
CA VAL A 22 -14.43 -5.34 -15.55
C VAL A 22 -14.55 -4.54 -14.24
N VAL A 23 -13.91 -5.00 -13.17
CA VAL A 23 -13.89 -4.25 -11.89
C VAL A 23 -13.19 -2.91 -12.07
N LEU A 24 -12.04 -2.90 -12.75
CA LEU A 24 -11.32 -1.66 -13.06
C LEU A 24 -12.15 -0.75 -13.99
N VAL A 25 -12.75 -1.28 -15.06
CA VAL A 25 -13.62 -0.50 -15.96
C VAL A 25 -14.81 0.13 -15.21
N LEU A 26 -15.38 -0.56 -14.22
CA LEU A 26 -16.44 0.00 -13.36
C LEU A 26 -15.91 1.12 -12.45
N ILE A 27 -14.72 0.97 -11.86
CA ILE A 27 -14.05 2.05 -11.10
C ILE A 27 -13.77 3.26 -12.00
N LEU A 28 -13.29 3.03 -13.24
CA LEU A 28 -13.01 4.08 -14.22
C LEU A 28 -14.27 4.77 -14.75
N HIS A 29 -15.41 4.07 -14.84
CA HIS A 29 -16.70 4.70 -15.15
C HIS A 29 -17.24 5.51 -13.96
N ALA A 30 -17.11 5.01 -12.74
CA ALA A 30 -17.54 5.72 -11.53
C ALA A 30 -16.75 7.04 -11.33
N THR A 31 -15.43 7.04 -11.55
CA THR A 31 -14.64 8.29 -11.50
C THR A 31 -14.93 9.23 -12.68
N SER A 32 -15.31 8.69 -13.85
CA SER A 32 -15.72 9.51 -15.00
C SER A 32 -17.06 10.22 -14.79
N ALA A 33 -18.04 9.55 -14.15
CA ALA A 33 -19.34 10.16 -13.84
C ALA A 33 -19.19 11.39 -12.92
N SER A 34 -18.33 11.30 -11.90
CA SER A 34 -18.02 12.41 -10.98
C SER A 34 -17.32 13.60 -11.64
N ALA A 35 -16.78 13.45 -12.86
CA ALA A 35 -16.18 14.55 -13.62
C ALA A 35 -17.19 15.36 -14.46
N LEU A 36 -18.42 14.83 -14.65
CA LEU A 36 -19.45 15.45 -15.51
C LEU A 36 -20.50 16.28 -14.74
N THR A 37 -20.53 16.22 -13.41
CA THR A 37 -21.52 16.93 -12.57
C THR A 37 -21.00 18.24 -11.96
N ALA A 38 -19.72 18.57 -12.10
CA ALA A 38 -19.08 19.76 -11.54
C ALA A 38 -18.93 20.89 -12.59
N GLY A 39 -20.05 21.50 -13.03
CA GLY A 39 -20.04 22.33 -14.24
C GLY A 39 -21.10 23.42 -14.42
N LEU A 40 -21.62 24.08 -13.37
CA LEU A 40 -22.50 25.25 -13.50
C LEU A 40 -22.21 26.36 -12.45
N PRO A 41 -21.50 27.44 -12.82
CA PRO A 41 -21.43 28.65 -12.00
C PRO A 41 -22.68 29.54 -12.22
N ARG A 42 -23.39 29.92 -11.15
CA ARG A 42 -24.43 30.96 -11.24
C ARG A 42 -23.77 32.35 -11.31
N GLN A 43 -23.86 33.00 -12.47
CA GLN A 43 -23.52 34.42 -12.62
C GLN A 43 -24.65 35.32 -12.11
N ALA A 44 -24.31 36.41 -11.43
CA ALA A 44 -25.22 37.51 -11.15
C ALA A 44 -24.45 38.84 -11.01
N GLN A 45 -24.50 39.67 -12.07
CA GLN A 45 -24.35 41.15 -12.10
C GLN A 45 -23.01 41.75 -11.56
N SER A 46 -22.51 42.91 -12.02
CA SER A 46 -23.05 43.94 -12.93
C SER A 46 -21.97 44.53 -13.87
N ARG A 47 -22.40 45.22 -14.93
CA ARG A 47 -21.61 46.12 -15.81
C ARG A 47 -22.08 47.56 -15.55
N PRO A 48 -21.21 48.60 -15.68
CA PRO A 48 -20.90 49.27 -16.97
C PRO A 48 -19.40 49.70 -17.08
N LEU A 49 -18.84 50.37 -18.11
CA LEU A 49 -19.10 50.57 -19.56
C LEU A 49 -17.80 51.09 -20.24
N LEU A 50 -17.71 50.98 -21.58
CA LEU A 50 -16.90 51.80 -22.53
C LEU A 50 -15.36 51.93 -22.36
N GLY A 51 -14.62 51.80 -23.47
CA GLY A 51 -13.18 52.08 -23.59
C GLY A 51 -12.60 51.69 -24.96
N PHE A 52 -12.01 52.64 -25.68
CA PHE A 52 -11.65 52.53 -27.11
C PHE A 52 -10.38 51.70 -27.43
N ARG A 53 -10.31 51.19 -28.67
CA ARG A 53 -9.11 50.78 -29.45
C ARG A 53 -8.65 51.99 -30.32
N PRO A 54 -7.48 52.04 -31.01
CA PRO A 54 -6.72 50.89 -31.55
C PRO A 54 -5.17 50.96 -31.50
N ALA A 55 -4.59 49.94 -32.15
CA ALA A 55 -3.21 49.62 -32.52
C ALA A 55 -2.19 50.75 -32.83
N ALA A 56 -0.92 50.39 -32.62
CA ALA A 56 0.22 50.76 -33.47
C ALA A 56 1.13 49.54 -33.67
N ALA A 57 1.84 49.46 -34.79
CA ALA A 57 2.79 48.38 -35.10
C ALA A 57 4.07 48.96 -35.72
N VAL A 58 5.23 48.39 -35.38
CA VAL A 58 6.52 48.70 -36.02
C VAL A 58 7.25 47.40 -36.34
N LEU A 59 7.75 47.30 -37.58
CA LEU A 59 8.56 46.19 -38.06
C LEU A 59 10.04 46.53 -37.97
N SER A 60 10.87 45.53 -37.67
CA SER A 60 12.24 45.44 -38.19
C SER A 60 12.51 44.00 -38.65
N ARG A 61 13.41 43.84 -39.63
CA ARG A 61 13.58 42.62 -40.44
C ARG A 61 15.09 42.31 -40.64
N PRO A 62 15.51 41.20 -41.29
CA PRO A 62 16.20 40.16 -40.54
C PRO A 62 17.65 39.88 -40.99
N ALA A 63 18.41 39.18 -40.13
CA ALA A 63 19.62 38.48 -40.54
C ALA A 63 19.29 37.06 -41.04
N ARG A 64 20.10 36.52 -41.97
CA ARG A 64 19.75 35.36 -42.83
C ARG A 64 20.82 34.26 -42.74
N SER A 65 20.46 33.06 -42.27
CA SER A 65 21.39 31.91 -42.30
C SER A 65 20.69 30.56 -42.53
N ARG A 66 21.13 29.88 -43.59
CA ARG A 66 21.00 28.46 -44.03
C ARG A 66 19.91 27.53 -43.46
N ASN A 67 19.20 26.90 -44.40
CA ASN A 67 18.36 25.72 -44.20
C ASN A 67 19.18 24.46 -43.83
N ARG A 68 18.61 23.62 -42.96
CA ARG A 68 18.59 22.15 -43.08
C ARG A 68 17.20 21.63 -42.68
N PRO A 69 16.58 20.70 -43.42
CA PRO A 69 15.24 20.19 -43.08
C PRO A 69 15.32 18.89 -42.25
N GLU A 70 15.35 18.98 -40.93
CA GLU A 70 15.16 17.80 -40.06
C GLU A 70 13.69 17.62 -39.67
N MET A 71 12.95 16.99 -40.59
CA MET A 71 11.56 16.57 -40.42
C MET A 71 11.48 15.33 -39.51
N PHE A 72 11.54 15.48 -38.17
CA PHE A 72 11.14 14.38 -37.25
C PHE A 72 10.88 14.76 -35.76
N LEU A 73 10.25 15.91 -35.43
CA LEU A 73 9.95 16.24 -34.02
C LEU A 73 8.58 16.90 -33.62
N PRO A 74 7.39 16.54 -34.16
CA PRO A 74 6.12 17.09 -33.65
C PRO A 74 5.64 16.44 -32.32
N ALA A 75 5.76 15.12 -32.20
CA ALA A 75 4.99 14.33 -31.23
C ALA A 75 5.40 14.56 -29.76
N THR A 76 6.70 14.67 -29.48
CA THR A 76 7.23 14.85 -28.12
C THR A 76 6.97 16.26 -27.56
N LEU A 77 6.96 17.27 -28.43
CA LEU A 77 6.60 18.65 -28.09
C LEU A 77 5.09 18.81 -27.86
N ALA A 78 4.25 18.19 -28.70
CA ALA A 78 2.80 18.20 -28.50
C ALA A 78 2.40 17.56 -27.14
N LEU A 79 3.04 16.44 -26.77
CA LEU A 79 2.78 15.79 -25.48
C LEU A 79 3.19 16.67 -24.28
N ARG A 80 4.34 17.38 -24.38
CA ARG A 80 4.78 18.34 -23.35
C ARG A 80 3.83 19.53 -23.21
N GLY A 81 3.42 20.14 -24.32
CA GLY A 81 2.49 21.28 -24.32
C GLY A 81 1.12 20.92 -23.73
N GLY A 82 0.57 19.76 -24.13
CA GLY A 82 -0.72 19.28 -23.66
C GLY A 82 -0.79 18.89 -22.17
N LEU A 83 0.36 18.69 -21.50
CA LEU A 83 0.46 18.40 -20.07
C LEU A 83 0.70 19.67 -19.22
N ALA A 84 1.42 20.66 -19.76
CA ALA A 84 1.80 21.87 -19.02
C ALA A 84 0.63 22.83 -18.71
N ALA A 85 -0.46 22.76 -19.48
CA ALA A 85 -1.64 23.63 -19.34
C ALA A 85 -2.76 23.05 -18.44
N ARG A 86 -2.47 22.02 -17.64
CA ARG A 86 -3.48 21.29 -16.83
C ARG A 86 -3.40 21.66 -15.36
N THR A 87 -4.55 21.64 -14.68
CA THR A 87 -4.56 21.67 -13.21
C THR A 87 -3.93 20.38 -12.64
N PRO A 88 -3.41 20.38 -11.40
CA PRO A 88 -2.88 19.17 -10.77
C PRO A 88 -3.88 18.01 -10.78
N ASP A 89 -5.16 18.29 -10.53
CA ASP A 89 -6.26 17.33 -10.62
C ASP A 89 -6.45 16.69 -12.00
N GLN A 90 -6.34 17.48 -13.07
CA GLN A 90 -6.45 16.99 -14.45
C GLN A 90 -5.21 16.19 -14.87
N LEU A 91 -4.03 16.57 -14.37
CA LEU A 91 -2.78 15.84 -14.57
C LEU A 91 -2.86 14.46 -13.91
N PHE A 92 -3.13 14.40 -12.60
CA PHE A 92 -3.18 13.13 -11.88
C PHE A 92 -4.37 12.25 -12.28
N ASN A 93 -5.49 12.82 -12.74
CA ASN A 93 -6.54 12.03 -13.41
C ASN A 93 -5.97 11.27 -14.61
N VAL A 94 -5.30 11.94 -15.55
CA VAL A 94 -4.82 11.29 -16.78
C VAL A 94 -3.63 10.37 -16.54
N LEU A 95 -2.78 10.66 -15.54
CA LEU A 95 -1.79 9.70 -15.05
C LEU A 95 -2.47 8.44 -14.48
N PHE A 96 -3.53 8.59 -13.69
CA PHE A 96 -4.31 7.47 -13.14
C PHE A 96 -4.96 6.60 -14.24
N PHE A 97 -5.62 7.21 -15.23
CA PHE A 97 -6.20 6.47 -16.37
C PHE A 97 -5.11 5.75 -17.21
N GLY A 98 -3.97 6.40 -17.44
CA GLY A 98 -2.85 5.82 -18.18
C GLY A 98 -2.22 4.63 -17.44
N LEU A 99 -1.89 4.80 -16.16
CA LEU A 99 -1.36 3.72 -15.31
C LEU A 99 -2.36 2.57 -15.17
N SER A 100 -3.66 2.85 -15.01
CA SER A 100 -4.71 1.84 -14.94
C SER A 100 -4.82 1.02 -16.23
N SER A 101 -4.63 1.67 -17.39
CA SER A 101 -4.60 0.99 -18.69
C SER A 101 -3.37 0.08 -18.84
N VAL A 102 -2.19 0.56 -18.44
CA VAL A 102 -0.95 -0.26 -18.40
C VAL A 102 -1.10 -1.44 -17.43
N CYS A 103 -1.65 -1.20 -16.24
CA CYS A 103 -1.89 -2.24 -15.25
C CYS A 103 -2.87 -3.31 -15.75
N SER A 104 -3.94 -2.91 -16.44
CA SER A 104 -4.87 -3.84 -17.11
C SER A 104 -4.14 -4.79 -18.05
N ILE A 105 -3.22 -4.27 -18.86
CA ILE A 105 -2.43 -5.06 -19.83
C ILE A 105 -1.45 -5.99 -19.08
N VAL A 106 -0.72 -5.47 -18.09
CA VAL A 106 0.26 -6.24 -17.29
C VAL A 106 -0.41 -7.35 -16.48
N VAL A 107 -1.63 -7.16 -15.97
CA VAL A 107 -2.41 -8.18 -15.25
C VAL A 107 -3.06 -9.18 -16.23
N ALA A 108 -3.63 -8.71 -17.34
CA ALA A 108 -4.36 -9.57 -18.27
C ALA A 108 -3.45 -10.53 -19.06
N LEU A 109 -2.24 -10.11 -19.44
CA LEU A 109 -1.35 -10.93 -20.28
C LEU A 109 -0.89 -12.24 -19.59
N PRO A 110 -0.51 -12.26 -18.29
CA PRO A 110 -0.32 -13.50 -17.54
C PRO A 110 -1.64 -14.26 -17.31
N SER A 111 -2.70 -13.58 -16.86
CA SER A 111 -3.97 -14.24 -16.54
C SER A 111 -4.58 -14.97 -17.74
N ALA A 112 -4.52 -14.41 -18.96
CA ALA A 112 -5.01 -15.07 -20.17
C ALA A 112 -4.26 -16.38 -20.49
N ARG A 113 -2.95 -16.44 -20.20
CA ARG A 113 -2.12 -17.65 -20.37
C ARG A 113 -2.40 -18.68 -19.28
N ASP A 114 -2.44 -18.25 -18.02
CA ASP A 114 -2.71 -19.15 -16.89
C ASP A 114 -4.17 -19.68 -16.94
N ILE A 115 -5.14 -18.92 -17.46
CA ILE A 115 -6.53 -19.39 -17.74
C ILE A 115 -6.57 -20.41 -18.90
N GLY A 116 -5.65 -20.33 -19.85
CA GLY A 116 -5.47 -21.36 -20.88
C GLY A 116 -4.97 -22.68 -20.27
N ALA A 117 -3.96 -22.61 -19.40
CA ALA A 117 -3.36 -23.78 -18.75
C ALA A 117 -4.26 -24.43 -17.68
N SER A 118 -4.97 -23.64 -16.87
CA SER A 118 -5.81 -24.13 -15.76
C SER A 118 -7.15 -24.76 -16.16
N ARG A 119 -7.41 -24.94 -17.46
CA ARG A 119 -8.56 -25.74 -17.94
C ARG A 119 -8.39 -27.26 -17.74
N SER A 120 -7.23 -27.71 -17.25
CA SER A 120 -6.89 -29.14 -17.10
C SER A 120 -6.90 -29.67 -15.66
N SER A 121 -7.25 -28.87 -14.64
CA SER A 121 -7.37 -29.35 -13.27
C SER A 121 -8.80 -29.32 -12.75
N ASP A 122 -9.28 -30.49 -12.30
CA ASP A 122 -10.57 -30.66 -11.63
C ASP A 122 -10.52 -30.12 -10.19
N ALA A 123 -10.43 -28.79 -10.08
CA ALA A 123 -10.55 -28.08 -8.81
C ALA A 123 -11.99 -28.26 -8.26
N ALA A 124 -12.14 -29.24 -7.37
CA ALA A 124 -13.41 -29.56 -6.71
C ALA A 124 -14.08 -28.29 -6.15
N LYS A 125 -15.36 -28.09 -6.50
CA LYS A 125 -16.10 -26.85 -6.18
C LYS A 125 -16.14 -26.67 -4.65
N PRO A 126 -15.73 -25.51 -4.10
CA PRO A 126 -15.69 -25.30 -2.65
C PRO A 126 -17.08 -25.43 -2.04
N SER A 127 -17.15 -26.05 -0.87
CA SER A 127 -18.43 -26.31 -0.18
C SER A 127 -19.18 -25.02 0.16
N LYS A 128 -20.50 -25.12 0.34
CA LYS A 128 -21.34 -23.97 0.75
C LYS A 128 -20.82 -23.33 2.05
N ALA A 129 -20.33 -24.15 2.99
CA ALA A 129 -19.75 -23.70 4.26
C ALA A 129 -18.41 -22.96 4.05
N ALA A 130 -17.49 -23.54 3.26
CA ALA A 130 -16.20 -22.91 2.94
C ALA A 130 -16.41 -21.54 2.27
N ARG A 131 -17.27 -21.46 1.25
CA ARG A 131 -17.62 -20.21 0.58
C ARG A 131 -18.29 -19.19 1.50
N SER A 132 -19.10 -19.64 2.46
CA SER A 132 -19.71 -18.77 3.49
C SER A 132 -18.66 -18.21 4.46
N LEU A 133 -17.66 -18.99 4.88
CA LEU A 133 -16.53 -18.49 5.67
C LEU A 133 -15.72 -17.44 4.88
N GLN A 134 -15.35 -17.75 3.64
CA GLN A 134 -14.61 -16.84 2.77
C GLN A 134 -15.32 -15.49 2.59
N LEU A 135 -16.64 -15.48 2.32
CA LEU A 135 -17.39 -14.22 2.18
C LEU A 135 -17.49 -13.44 3.50
N ARG A 136 -17.68 -14.11 4.65
CA ARG A 136 -17.70 -13.46 5.98
C ARG A 136 -16.36 -12.86 6.37
N PHE A 137 -15.25 -13.49 5.98
CA PHE A 137 -13.90 -12.95 6.17
C PHE A 137 -13.63 -11.76 5.26
N LEU A 138 -13.71 -11.97 3.93
CA LEU A 138 -13.30 -10.98 2.92
C LEU A 138 -14.06 -9.66 3.07
N LEU A 139 -15.35 -9.70 3.38
CA LEU A 139 -16.17 -8.49 3.51
C LEU A 139 -15.71 -7.64 4.71
N VAL A 140 -15.46 -8.25 5.88
CA VAL A 140 -14.94 -7.53 7.06
C VAL A 140 -13.51 -7.04 6.81
N PHE A 141 -12.65 -7.90 6.24
CA PHE A 141 -11.27 -7.56 5.90
C PHE A 141 -11.19 -6.35 4.96
N TRP A 142 -11.98 -6.31 3.88
CA TRP A 142 -12.00 -5.19 2.94
C TRP A 142 -12.65 -3.92 3.52
N LEU A 143 -13.62 -4.01 4.43
CA LEU A 143 -14.14 -2.84 5.15
C LEU A 143 -13.09 -2.22 6.08
N TYR A 144 -12.33 -3.06 6.80
CA TYR A 144 -11.25 -2.63 7.66
C TYR A 144 -10.07 -2.04 6.87
N LYS A 145 -9.71 -2.65 5.74
CA LYS A 145 -8.71 -2.10 4.81
C LYS A 145 -9.16 -0.80 4.15
N MET A 146 -10.44 -0.67 3.76
CA MET A 146 -10.99 0.58 3.24
C MET A 146 -10.84 1.72 4.25
N ALA A 147 -11.11 1.46 5.53
CA ALA A 147 -10.93 2.45 6.58
C ALA A 147 -9.46 2.88 6.76
N ASP A 148 -8.51 1.95 6.68
CA ASP A 148 -7.07 2.25 6.78
C ASP A 148 -6.57 3.06 5.57
N TRP A 149 -6.85 2.59 4.36
CA TRP A 149 -6.44 3.25 3.13
C TRP A 149 -7.13 4.60 2.89
N LEU A 150 -8.30 4.87 3.50
CA LEU A 150 -8.92 6.20 3.49
C LEU A 150 -8.08 7.25 4.25
N GLN A 151 -7.40 6.84 5.31
CA GLN A 151 -6.60 7.73 6.15
C GLN A 151 -5.23 8.05 5.52
N GLY A 152 -4.60 7.06 4.89
CA GLY A 152 -3.25 7.14 4.31
C GLY A 152 -2.94 8.41 3.48
N PRO A 153 -3.72 8.74 2.42
CA PRO A 153 -3.42 9.86 1.53
C PRO A 153 -3.39 11.22 2.24
N TYR A 154 -4.21 11.39 3.29
CA TYR A 154 -4.36 12.66 4.01
C TYR A 154 -3.68 12.67 5.37
N PHE A 155 -2.92 11.62 5.73
CA PHE A 155 -2.27 11.55 7.03
C PHE A 155 -1.32 12.72 7.25
N TYR A 156 -0.38 13.00 6.33
CA TYR A 156 0.50 14.17 6.50
C TYR A 156 -0.32 15.46 6.66
N GLU A 157 -1.36 15.59 5.84
CA GLU A 157 -2.14 16.83 5.75
C GLU A 157 -3.00 17.11 6.99
N VAL A 158 -3.62 16.08 7.60
CA VAL A 158 -4.51 16.28 8.75
C VAL A 158 -3.78 16.74 10.02
N TYR A 159 -2.46 16.51 10.11
CA TYR A 159 -1.60 17.11 11.14
C TYR A 159 -0.92 18.39 10.65
N ALA A 160 -0.48 18.47 9.39
CA ALA A 160 0.17 19.66 8.84
C ALA A 160 -0.76 20.88 8.72
N SER A 161 -2.06 20.68 8.52
CA SER A 161 -3.05 21.75 8.41
C SER A 161 -3.52 22.29 9.77
N LYS A 162 -2.95 21.82 10.89
CA LYS A 162 -3.36 22.23 12.24
C LYS A 162 -2.65 23.49 12.69
N VAL A 163 -3.40 24.35 13.36
CA VAL A 163 -2.88 25.45 14.19
C VAL A 163 -3.13 25.06 15.64
N ILE A 164 -2.08 25.09 16.47
CA ILE A 164 -2.15 24.73 17.89
C ILE A 164 -1.53 25.87 18.69
N ASN A 165 -2.23 26.38 19.70
CA ASN A 165 -1.81 27.55 20.50
C ASN A 165 -1.42 28.77 19.64
N GLY A 166 -2.11 28.97 18.50
CA GLY A 166 -1.83 30.04 17.52
C GLY A 166 -0.67 29.77 16.56
N ALA A 167 0.11 28.68 16.74
CA ALA A 167 1.22 28.32 15.86
C ALA A 167 0.83 27.23 14.85
N ALA A 168 1.24 27.40 13.59
CA ALA A 168 1.06 26.38 12.55
C ALA A 168 1.99 25.17 12.77
N MET A 169 1.52 23.97 12.40
CA MET A 169 2.27 22.73 12.63
C MET A 169 3.54 22.65 11.76
N THR A 170 4.70 22.48 12.39
CA THR A 170 5.97 22.28 11.65
C THR A 170 6.09 20.84 11.13
N THR A 171 6.89 20.63 10.07
CA THR A 171 7.22 19.28 9.56
C THR A 171 7.85 18.38 10.64
N SER A 172 8.63 18.95 11.57
CA SER A 172 9.17 18.21 12.72
C SER A 172 8.08 17.78 13.71
N SER A 173 7.03 18.59 13.90
CA SER A 173 5.87 18.24 14.72
C SER A 173 5.03 17.15 14.06
N VAL A 174 4.79 17.22 12.75
CA VAL A 174 4.12 16.15 11.99
C VAL A 174 4.89 14.83 12.06
N ALA A 175 6.22 14.89 11.90
CA ALA A 175 7.11 13.73 12.05
C ALA A 175 7.01 13.04 13.42
N LYS A 176 6.85 13.82 14.50
CA LYS A 176 6.65 13.27 15.86
C LYS A 176 5.34 12.47 15.96
N PHE A 177 4.23 12.94 15.37
CA PHE A 177 2.98 12.17 15.35
C PHE A 177 3.10 10.85 14.58
N PHE A 178 3.80 10.83 13.45
CA PHE A 178 4.10 9.58 12.75
C PHE A 178 4.90 8.63 13.66
N LEU A 179 6.01 9.12 14.23
CA LEU A 179 6.88 8.34 15.11
C LEU A 179 6.14 7.78 16.34
N THR A 180 5.29 8.56 17.02
CA THR A 180 4.50 8.07 18.17
C THR A 180 3.70 6.81 17.84
N GLY A 181 3.12 6.72 16.63
CA GLY A 181 2.41 5.52 16.20
C GLY A 181 3.34 4.36 15.88
N PHE A 182 4.45 4.59 15.17
CA PHE A 182 5.45 3.53 14.91
C PHE A 182 6.05 2.97 16.21
N SER A 183 6.42 3.84 17.15
CA SER A 183 6.89 3.45 18.47
C SER A 183 5.81 2.72 19.26
N SER A 184 4.53 3.11 19.16
CA SER A 184 3.43 2.39 19.79
C SER A 184 3.28 0.96 19.23
N THR A 185 3.28 0.80 17.90
CA THR A 185 3.29 -0.52 17.25
C THR A 185 4.49 -1.35 17.69
N ALA A 186 5.70 -0.77 17.71
CA ALA A 186 6.92 -1.49 18.04
C ALA A 186 7.02 -1.90 19.53
N LEU A 187 6.56 -1.05 20.46
CA LEU A 187 6.63 -1.32 21.90
C LEU A 187 5.52 -2.26 22.38
N PHE A 188 4.30 -2.15 21.83
CA PHE A 188 3.13 -2.85 22.35
C PHE A 188 2.59 -3.95 21.44
N GLY A 189 2.93 -3.97 20.15
CA GLY A 189 2.33 -4.89 19.17
C GLY A 189 2.49 -6.38 19.52
N ALA A 190 3.63 -6.77 20.09
CA ALA A 190 3.86 -8.15 20.56
C ALA A 190 2.97 -8.53 21.76
N VAL A 191 2.80 -7.62 22.73
CA VAL A 191 1.93 -7.81 23.90
C VAL A 191 0.47 -7.88 23.44
N VAL A 192 0.06 -6.97 22.58
CA VAL A 192 -1.28 -6.92 21.98
C VAL A 192 -1.58 -8.21 21.20
N GLY A 193 -0.63 -8.73 20.42
CA GLY A 193 -0.77 -10.02 19.73
C GLY A 193 -1.03 -11.20 20.70
N GLY A 194 -0.22 -11.33 21.76
CA GLY A 194 -0.44 -12.37 22.78
C GLY A 194 -1.75 -12.22 23.55
N MET A 195 -2.23 -10.99 23.75
CA MET A 195 -3.56 -10.71 24.31
C MET A 195 -4.68 -11.14 23.36
N VAL A 196 -4.53 -10.98 22.04
CA VAL A 196 -5.53 -11.43 21.04
C VAL A 196 -5.71 -12.95 21.09
N ASP A 197 -4.62 -13.71 21.11
CA ASP A 197 -4.71 -15.17 21.11
C ASP A 197 -5.37 -15.74 22.37
N SER A 198 -5.15 -15.10 23.53
CA SER A 198 -5.70 -15.53 24.82
C SER A 198 -7.12 -15.01 25.11
N LEU A 199 -7.44 -13.78 24.71
CA LEU A 199 -8.75 -13.15 24.97
C LEU A 199 -9.80 -13.44 23.89
N GLY A 200 -9.37 -13.64 22.64
CA GLY A 200 -10.22 -13.95 21.49
C GLY A 200 -9.88 -13.14 20.23
N ARG A 201 -9.81 -13.81 19.07
CA ARG A 201 -9.42 -13.21 17.78
C ARG A 201 -10.52 -12.36 17.15
N LYS A 202 -11.80 -12.64 17.43
CA LYS A 202 -12.91 -11.75 17.09
C LYS A 202 -12.88 -10.51 17.98
N ARG A 203 -12.66 -10.66 19.30
CA ARG A 203 -12.43 -9.52 20.22
C ARG A 203 -11.28 -8.64 19.77
N GLY A 204 -10.13 -9.20 19.39
CA GLY A 204 -9.02 -8.45 18.80
C GLY A 204 -9.42 -7.67 17.55
N SER A 205 -10.20 -8.29 16.66
CA SER A 205 -10.70 -7.68 15.43
C SER A 205 -11.75 -6.58 15.68
N LEU A 206 -12.46 -6.60 16.81
CA LEU A 206 -13.37 -5.52 17.24
C LEU A 206 -12.60 -4.40 17.97
N ALA A 207 -11.60 -4.76 18.78
CA ALA A 207 -10.71 -3.81 19.44
C ALA A 207 -9.91 -2.98 18.43
N PHE A 208 -9.49 -3.56 17.30
CA PHE A 208 -8.97 -2.82 16.15
C PHE A 208 -9.91 -1.69 15.76
N ALA A 209 -11.16 -2.00 15.43
CA ALA A 209 -12.10 -1.03 14.89
C ALA A 209 -12.40 0.10 15.88
N LEU A 210 -12.48 -0.21 17.18
CA LEU A 210 -12.62 0.80 18.23
C LEU A 210 -11.38 1.70 18.33
N LEU A 211 -10.18 1.12 18.41
CA LEU A 211 -8.92 1.87 18.55
C LEU A 211 -8.65 2.75 17.31
N TYR A 212 -8.93 2.25 16.11
CA TYR A 212 -8.78 3.01 14.87
C TYR A 212 -9.85 4.09 14.70
N ALA A 213 -11.07 3.87 15.18
CA ALA A 213 -12.10 4.91 15.23
C ALA A 213 -11.74 6.02 16.23
N LEU A 214 -11.16 5.68 17.39
CA LEU A 214 -10.64 6.66 18.34
C LEU A 214 -9.43 7.44 17.77
N SER A 215 -8.52 6.77 17.06
CA SER A 215 -7.44 7.42 16.29
C SER A 215 -7.99 8.40 15.27
N ALA A 216 -8.99 8.00 14.47
CA ALA A 216 -9.64 8.85 13.48
C ALA A 216 -10.35 10.05 14.13
N LEU A 217 -11.13 9.84 15.20
CA LEU A 217 -11.80 10.91 15.94
C LEU A 217 -10.82 11.92 16.54
N SER A 218 -9.64 11.46 17.01
CA SER A 218 -8.62 12.38 17.56
C SER A 218 -8.15 13.43 16.56
N THR A 219 -8.20 13.15 15.25
CA THR A 219 -7.80 14.11 14.21
C THR A 219 -8.71 15.34 14.13
N ARG A 220 -9.91 15.29 14.74
CA ARG A 220 -10.75 16.48 14.94
C ARG A 220 -10.20 17.43 16.02
N ALA A 221 -9.34 16.96 16.92
CA ALA A 221 -8.84 17.75 18.04
C ALA A 221 -7.88 18.88 17.64
N GLU A 222 -7.75 19.86 18.52
CA GLU A 222 -6.85 21.01 18.40
C GLU A 222 -5.87 21.09 19.58
N THR A 223 -5.70 19.98 20.31
CA THR A 223 -4.80 19.86 21.45
C THR A 223 -3.81 18.71 21.25
N LEU A 224 -2.52 18.95 21.54
CA LEU A 224 -1.47 17.95 21.35
C LEU A 224 -1.71 16.63 22.12
N PRO A 225 -2.16 16.62 23.39
CA PRO A 225 -2.34 15.38 24.13
C PRO A 225 -3.34 14.42 23.48
N LEU A 226 -4.45 14.93 22.94
CA LEU A 226 -5.48 14.10 22.30
C LEU A 226 -5.00 13.59 20.93
N LEU A 227 -4.28 14.41 20.16
CA LEU A 227 -3.63 13.98 18.91
C LEU A 227 -2.59 12.87 19.16
N TYR A 228 -1.73 13.01 20.18
CA TYR A 228 -0.77 11.96 20.55
C TYR A 228 -1.44 10.70 21.10
N ALA A 229 -2.47 10.82 21.94
CA ALA A 229 -3.25 9.68 22.44
C ALA A 229 -3.91 8.90 21.29
N GLY A 230 -4.47 9.61 20.30
CA GLY A 230 -4.99 9.00 19.08
C GLY A 230 -3.91 8.32 18.24
N ARG A 231 -2.70 8.86 18.18
CA ARG A 231 -1.56 8.18 17.53
C ARG A 231 -1.13 6.89 18.21
N VAL A 232 -1.19 6.82 19.54
CA VAL A 232 -0.99 5.58 20.30
C VAL A 232 -2.12 4.59 20.02
N ALA A 233 -3.39 5.02 20.11
CA ALA A 233 -4.53 4.17 19.75
C ALA A 233 -4.43 3.64 18.30
N GLY A 234 -3.97 4.48 17.38
CA GLY A 234 -3.67 4.12 16.00
C GLY A 234 -2.63 3.00 15.90
N GLY A 235 -1.46 3.13 16.51
CA GLY A 235 -0.40 2.09 16.48
C GLY A 235 -0.84 0.75 17.08
N LEU A 236 -1.56 0.79 18.21
CA LEU A 236 -2.21 -0.38 18.81
C LEU A 236 -3.23 -1.01 17.84
N GLY A 237 -4.03 -0.20 17.14
CA GLY A 237 -4.95 -0.66 16.10
C GLY A 237 -4.24 -1.28 14.90
N THR A 238 -3.22 -0.63 14.34
CA THR A 238 -2.44 -1.18 13.20
C THR A 238 -1.84 -2.55 13.55
N SER A 239 -1.39 -2.73 14.80
CA SER A 239 -0.89 -4.03 15.30
C SER A 239 -1.95 -5.14 15.25
N LEU A 240 -3.22 -4.81 15.46
CA LEU A 240 -4.37 -5.72 15.42
C LEU A 240 -4.86 -6.00 13.99
N LEU A 241 -4.84 -5.00 13.11
CA LEU A 241 -5.37 -5.08 11.74
C LEU A 241 -4.77 -6.23 10.92
N PHE A 242 -3.46 -6.43 11.02
CA PHE A 242 -2.72 -7.46 10.27
C PHE A 242 -2.62 -8.80 11.00
N SER A 243 -3.10 -8.92 12.23
CA SER A 243 -2.94 -10.12 13.07
C SER A 243 -4.27 -10.80 13.40
N ALA A 244 -5.20 -10.08 14.03
CA ALA A 244 -6.43 -10.66 14.56
C ALA A 244 -7.40 -11.19 13.47
N PRO A 245 -7.65 -10.49 12.35
CA PRO A 245 -8.53 -10.99 11.28
C PRO A 245 -8.00 -12.25 10.60
N GLU A 246 -6.69 -12.30 10.33
CA GLU A 246 -6.06 -13.41 9.61
C GLU A 246 -5.95 -14.66 10.49
N ALA A 247 -5.54 -14.48 11.76
CA ALA A 247 -5.53 -15.56 12.73
C ALA A 247 -6.95 -16.12 13.01
N TRP A 248 -7.99 -15.27 12.97
CA TRP A 248 -9.38 -15.72 13.06
C TRP A 248 -9.77 -16.63 11.89
N LEU A 249 -9.42 -16.24 10.65
CA LEU A 249 -9.66 -17.05 9.46
C LEU A 249 -8.96 -18.42 9.53
N VAL A 250 -7.69 -18.46 9.96
CA VAL A 250 -6.92 -19.71 10.06
C VAL A 250 -7.62 -20.68 11.02
N SER A 251 -8.09 -20.22 12.18
CA SER A 251 -8.82 -21.07 13.13
C SER A 251 -10.17 -21.55 12.61
N GLU A 252 -11.00 -20.69 12.01
CA GLU A 252 -12.27 -21.15 11.40
C GLU A 252 -12.02 -22.13 10.24
N HIS A 253 -10.91 -21.97 9.51
CA HIS A 253 -10.54 -22.86 8.40
C HIS A 253 -10.14 -24.26 8.90
N GLN A 254 -9.33 -24.31 9.95
CA GLN A 254 -8.94 -25.55 10.64
C GLN A 254 -10.16 -26.23 11.27
N ALA A 255 -10.98 -25.50 12.03
CA ALA A 255 -12.18 -26.03 12.67
C ALA A 255 -13.26 -26.51 11.68
N GLY A 256 -13.29 -25.92 10.47
CA GLY A 256 -14.14 -26.38 9.37
C GLY A 256 -13.59 -27.56 8.56
N ALA A 257 -12.40 -28.07 8.90
CA ALA A 257 -11.66 -29.10 8.16
C ALA A 257 -11.56 -28.82 6.64
N PHE A 258 -11.45 -27.54 6.27
CA PHE A 258 -11.34 -27.15 4.87
C PHE A 258 -9.92 -27.41 4.33
N GLY A 259 -9.80 -27.68 3.03
CA GLY A 259 -8.51 -27.99 2.42
C GLY A 259 -7.62 -26.75 2.25
N GLN A 260 -6.33 -26.87 2.55
CA GLN A 260 -5.33 -25.78 2.54
C GLN A 260 -5.31 -24.92 1.27
N ALA A 261 -5.59 -25.53 0.09
CA ALA A 261 -5.71 -24.80 -1.17
C ALA A 261 -6.77 -23.68 -1.11
N PHE A 262 -7.85 -23.86 -0.35
CA PHE A 262 -8.90 -22.86 -0.14
C PHE A 262 -8.50 -21.74 0.83
N LEU A 263 -7.63 -22.01 1.81
CA LEU A 263 -7.04 -20.96 2.65
C LEU A 263 -6.14 -20.06 1.82
N SER A 264 -5.22 -20.66 1.05
CA SER A 264 -4.34 -19.97 0.11
C SER A 264 -5.14 -19.16 -0.94
N GLN A 265 -6.21 -19.73 -1.51
CA GLN A 265 -7.10 -19.01 -2.42
C GLN A 265 -7.81 -17.83 -1.73
N THR A 266 -8.23 -17.99 -0.47
CA THR A 266 -8.91 -16.93 0.30
C THR A 266 -7.97 -15.77 0.60
N PHE A 267 -6.75 -16.03 1.06
CA PHE A 267 -5.74 -14.96 1.24
C PHE A 267 -5.35 -14.31 -0.09
N THR A 268 -5.15 -15.10 -1.16
CA THR A 268 -4.88 -14.57 -2.51
C THR A 268 -5.96 -13.58 -2.95
N LEU A 269 -7.24 -13.93 -2.77
CA LEU A 269 -8.37 -13.05 -3.08
C LEU A 269 -8.43 -11.85 -2.14
N ALA A 270 -8.13 -12.01 -0.85
CA ALA A 270 -8.10 -10.94 0.14
C ALA A 270 -7.12 -9.84 -0.25
N TYR A 271 -5.85 -10.18 -0.50
CA TYR A 271 -4.78 -9.24 -0.85
C TYR A 271 -4.91 -8.68 -2.28
N PHE A 272 -5.46 -9.44 -3.23
CA PHE A 272 -5.84 -8.90 -4.54
C PHE A 272 -6.96 -7.84 -4.41
N GLY A 273 -7.99 -8.14 -3.62
CA GLY A 273 -9.06 -7.18 -3.32
C GLY A 273 -8.56 -5.97 -2.54
N ASP A 274 -7.62 -6.14 -1.60
CA ASP A 274 -6.96 -5.07 -0.83
C ASP A 274 -6.31 -4.03 -1.76
N SER A 275 -5.64 -4.48 -2.83
CA SER A 275 -5.05 -3.60 -3.85
C SER A 275 -6.09 -2.74 -4.56
N LEU A 276 -7.26 -3.30 -4.88
CA LEU A 276 -8.38 -2.57 -5.49
C LEU A 276 -9.09 -1.63 -4.48
N VAL A 277 -9.18 -2.06 -3.23
CA VAL A 277 -9.70 -1.25 -2.11
C VAL A 277 -8.81 -0.03 -1.86
N ALA A 278 -7.49 -0.18 -1.88
CA ALA A 278 -6.54 0.93 -1.72
C ALA A 278 -6.68 1.98 -2.83
N ILE A 279 -6.85 1.55 -4.09
CA ILE A 279 -7.11 2.43 -5.24
C ILE A 279 -8.44 3.19 -5.07
N ALA A 280 -9.51 2.49 -4.67
CA ALA A 280 -10.82 3.11 -4.45
C ALA A 280 -10.80 4.08 -3.24
N ALA A 281 -10.12 3.71 -2.16
CA ALA A 281 -9.95 4.53 -0.96
C ALA A 281 -9.22 5.85 -1.27
N GLY A 282 -8.19 5.83 -2.12
CA GLY A 282 -7.52 7.04 -2.60
C GLY A 282 -8.50 8.02 -3.26
N GLN A 283 -9.35 7.54 -4.17
CA GLN A 283 -10.36 8.39 -4.83
C GLN A 283 -11.42 8.90 -3.84
N LEU A 284 -11.92 8.04 -2.95
CA LEU A 284 -12.92 8.41 -1.94
C LEU A 284 -12.38 9.42 -0.91
N ALA A 285 -11.12 9.25 -0.47
CA ALA A 285 -10.44 10.20 0.40
C ALA A 285 -10.26 11.57 -0.29
N GLY A 286 -9.88 11.56 -1.57
CA GLY A 286 -9.81 12.79 -2.38
C GLY A 286 -11.15 13.53 -2.46
N ALA A 287 -12.23 12.80 -2.71
CA ALA A 287 -13.58 13.37 -2.76
C ALA A 287 -14.04 13.90 -1.38
N ALA A 288 -13.85 13.12 -0.30
CA ALA A 288 -14.21 13.54 1.05
C ALA A 288 -13.45 14.79 1.50
N ALA A 289 -12.14 14.83 1.27
CA ALA A 289 -11.30 15.97 1.62
C ALA A 289 -11.62 17.23 0.79
N GLY A 290 -11.99 17.07 -0.49
CA GLY A 290 -12.45 18.17 -1.33
C GLY A 290 -13.75 18.82 -0.86
N LEU A 291 -14.58 18.11 -0.08
CA LEU A 291 -15.84 18.62 0.46
C LEU A 291 -15.72 19.20 1.88
N ARG A 292 -14.83 18.64 2.72
CA ARG A 292 -14.82 18.91 4.18
C ARG A 292 -13.40 19.05 4.79
N GLY A 293 -12.35 19.16 3.97
CA GLY A 293 -10.97 19.30 4.43
C GLY A 293 -10.30 17.98 4.86
N PRO A 294 -9.01 18.00 5.23
CA PRO A 294 -8.18 16.79 5.39
C PRO A 294 -8.60 15.85 6.53
N THR A 295 -9.48 16.29 7.44
CA THR A 295 -10.09 15.46 8.49
C THR A 295 -11.19 14.55 7.94
N ALA A 296 -11.82 14.89 6.82
CA ALA A 296 -12.99 14.20 6.30
C ALA A 296 -12.78 12.72 5.90
N PRO A 297 -11.63 12.29 5.35
CA PRO A 297 -11.36 10.87 5.12
C PRO A 297 -11.27 10.06 6.41
N PHE A 298 -10.77 10.66 7.50
CA PHE A 298 -10.75 10.05 8.83
C PHE A 298 -12.19 9.90 9.36
N GLU A 299 -13.02 10.95 9.26
CA GLU A 299 -14.45 10.89 9.60
C GLU A 299 -15.19 9.78 8.81
N LEU A 300 -14.95 9.69 7.50
CA LEU A 300 -15.53 8.67 6.63
C LEU A 300 -15.06 7.26 7.00
N SER A 301 -13.79 7.08 7.38
CA SER A 301 -13.25 5.76 7.76
C SER A 301 -14.00 5.13 8.94
N ILE A 302 -14.51 5.93 9.87
CA ILE A 302 -15.28 5.45 11.04
C ILE A 302 -16.54 4.70 10.60
N GLY A 303 -17.20 5.12 9.52
CA GLY A 303 -18.37 4.41 8.98
C GLY A 303 -18.02 3.00 8.47
N PHE A 304 -16.88 2.85 7.81
CA PHE A 304 -16.38 1.56 7.34
C PHE A 304 -15.92 0.66 8.50
N LEU A 305 -15.27 1.22 9.54
CA LEU A 305 -14.91 0.51 10.77
C LEU A 305 -16.15 0.02 11.51
N ALA A 306 -17.16 0.87 11.69
CA ALA A 306 -18.40 0.53 12.38
C ALA A 306 -19.19 -0.56 11.64
N LEU A 307 -19.28 -0.48 10.31
CA LEU A 307 -19.93 -1.51 9.49
C LEU A 307 -19.17 -2.84 9.54
N GLY A 308 -17.84 -2.82 9.42
CA GLY A 308 -17.01 -4.02 9.54
C GLY A 308 -17.12 -4.67 10.92
N ALA A 309 -17.10 -3.85 11.98
CA ALA A 309 -17.26 -4.30 13.35
C ALA A 309 -18.64 -4.87 13.63
N ALA A 310 -19.72 -4.25 13.13
CA ALA A 310 -21.09 -4.78 13.26
C ALA A 310 -21.23 -6.14 12.55
N ILE A 311 -20.68 -6.28 11.35
CA ILE A 311 -20.75 -7.55 10.60
C ILE A 311 -19.87 -8.63 11.25
N ALA A 312 -18.68 -8.29 11.76
CA ALA A 312 -17.88 -9.22 12.57
C ALA A 312 -18.61 -9.62 13.85
N ALA A 313 -19.21 -8.66 14.57
CA ALA A 313 -19.96 -8.90 15.81
C ALA A 313 -21.12 -9.89 15.60
N VAL A 314 -21.83 -9.82 14.48
CA VAL A 314 -22.96 -10.71 14.16
C VAL A 314 -22.51 -12.03 13.51
N THR A 315 -21.56 -12.01 12.57
CA THR A 315 -21.30 -13.16 11.68
C THR A 315 -20.08 -14.01 12.02
N TRP A 316 -19.16 -13.50 12.87
CA TRP A 316 -17.98 -14.23 13.31
C TRP A 316 -18.25 -14.92 14.67
N ARG A 317 -17.70 -16.11 14.88
CA ARG A 317 -17.63 -16.74 16.21
C ARG A 317 -16.37 -16.27 16.94
N GLU A 318 -16.35 -16.39 18.26
CA GLU A 318 -15.11 -16.18 19.01
C GLU A 318 -14.24 -17.43 18.90
N ASN A 319 -12.96 -17.26 18.58
CA ASN A 319 -11.97 -18.33 18.59
C ASN A 319 -10.64 -17.82 19.17
N LYS A 320 -9.82 -18.72 19.69
CA LYS A 320 -8.61 -18.43 20.47
C LYS A 320 -7.42 -19.23 19.95
N GLY A 321 -6.21 -18.76 20.24
CA GLY A 321 -5.00 -19.56 20.07
C GLY A 321 -4.94 -20.68 21.11
N GLY A 322 -4.62 -21.91 20.69
CA GLY A 322 -4.28 -23.02 21.59
C GLY A 322 -5.43 -23.84 22.19
N ALA A 323 -6.70 -23.61 21.80
CA ALA A 323 -7.85 -24.36 22.29
C ALA A 323 -8.59 -25.10 21.17
N ALA A 324 -8.08 -26.27 20.77
CA ALA A 324 -8.86 -27.29 20.11
C ALA A 324 -9.24 -28.35 21.16
N GLU A 325 -10.45 -28.27 21.70
CA GLU A 325 -10.97 -29.28 22.64
C GLU A 325 -11.29 -30.57 21.87
N GLY A 326 -10.32 -31.50 21.88
CA GLY A 326 -10.43 -32.83 21.28
C GLY A 326 -10.02 -33.89 22.30
N SER A 327 -10.88 -34.18 23.26
CA SER A 327 -10.66 -35.23 24.27
C SER A 327 -10.94 -36.62 23.70
N GLY A 328 -9.89 -37.30 23.21
CA GLY A 328 -9.99 -38.70 22.80
C GLY A 328 -8.70 -39.24 22.19
N ALA A 329 -8.16 -40.29 22.82
CA ALA A 329 -7.04 -41.15 22.39
C ALA A 329 -5.71 -40.45 22.00
N ALA A 330 -4.65 -40.78 22.73
CA ALA A 330 -3.30 -40.65 22.18
C ALA A 330 -3.01 -41.85 21.27
N GLU A 331 -2.57 -41.60 20.04
CA GLU A 331 -1.85 -42.57 19.22
C GLU A 331 -0.67 -41.85 18.55
N GLU A 332 0.49 -42.49 18.55
CA GLU A 332 1.76 -41.88 18.13
C GLU A 332 1.99 -42.05 16.62
N SER A 333 2.29 -40.96 15.90
CA SER A 333 2.72 -41.07 14.49
C SER A 333 3.82 -40.07 14.10
N GLY A 334 4.98 -40.20 14.74
CA GLY A 334 6.27 -40.08 14.05
C GLY A 334 6.67 -38.76 13.39
N ALA A 335 6.83 -37.70 14.18
CA ALA A 335 7.78 -36.62 13.88
C ALA A 335 8.51 -36.24 15.17
N ALA A 336 9.82 -36.42 15.23
CA ALA A 336 10.56 -36.34 16.49
C ALA A 336 10.71 -34.88 17.00
N ASP A 337 9.98 -34.55 18.09
CA ASP A 337 10.28 -33.38 18.92
C ASP A 337 11.66 -33.58 19.56
N ALA A 338 12.69 -32.95 19.00
CA ALA A 338 14.01 -32.92 19.64
C ALA A 338 13.92 -32.15 20.97
N PRO A 339 14.57 -32.60 22.06
CA PRO A 339 14.50 -31.93 23.35
C PRO A 339 14.92 -30.46 23.24
N ARG A 340 13.99 -29.54 23.55
CA ARG A 340 14.24 -28.10 23.42
C ARG A 340 15.30 -27.67 24.44
N PRO A 341 16.47 -27.15 24.02
CA PRO A 341 17.46 -26.64 24.95
C PRO A 341 16.89 -25.42 25.68
N SER A 342 17.34 -25.20 26.92
CA SER A 342 16.92 -24.09 27.79
C SER A 342 17.48 -22.71 27.39
N GLY A 343 17.65 -22.48 26.08
CA GLY A 343 17.99 -21.18 25.51
C GLY A 343 16.78 -20.23 25.51
N SER A 344 17.05 -18.92 25.47
CA SER A 344 15.99 -17.97 25.12
C SER A 344 15.83 -17.93 23.60
N ILE A 345 14.58 -17.98 23.13
CA ILE A 345 14.26 -17.93 21.69
C ILE A 345 14.86 -16.69 20.97
N VAL A 346 15.09 -15.61 21.73
CA VAL A 346 15.78 -14.40 21.27
C VAL A 346 17.29 -14.64 21.14
N GLY A 347 17.92 -15.33 22.09
CA GLY A 347 19.33 -15.71 22.01
C GLY A 347 19.63 -16.65 20.84
N ASP A 348 18.75 -17.62 20.58
CA ASP A 348 18.87 -18.51 19.41
C ASP A 348 18.64 -17.78 18.09
N ALA A 349 17.67 -16.86 18.03
CA ALA A 349 17.47 -16.00 16.85
C ALA A 349 18.68 -15.08 16.59
N VAL A 350 19.26 -14.47 17.62
CA VAL A 350 20.50 -13.65 17.51
C VAL A 350 21.68 -14.51 17.08
N ARG A 351 21.82 -15.72 17.64
CA ARG A 351 22.85 -16.68 17.22
C ARG A 351 22.71 -17.06 15.75
N ALA A 352 21.49 -17.34 15.29
CA ALA A 352 21.21 -17.68 13.89
C ALA A 352 21.57 -16.54 12.92
N VAL A 353 21.27 -15.29 13.28
CA VAL A 353 21.68 -14.09 12.52
C VAL A 353 23.19 -13.92 12.52
N ALA A 354 23.89 -14.24 13.62
CA ALA A 354 25.34 -14.17 13.68
C ALA A 354 26.04 -15.33 12.93
N SER A 355 25.44 -16.52 12.88
CA SER A 355 26.03 -17.72 12.27
C SER A 355 25.75 -17.85 10.77
N ASP A 356 24.55 -17.50 10.29
CA ASP A 356 24.25 -17.53 8.85
C ASP A 356 24.24 -16.12 8.24
N ARG A 357 25.30 -15.84 7.47
CA ARG A 357 25.45 -14.62 6.67
C ARG A 357 24.28 -14.38 5.72
N ARG A 358 23.60 -15.43 5.24
CA ARG A 358 22.42 -15.31 4.35
C ARG A 358 21.24 -14.70 5.12
N VAL A 359 20.98 -15.17 6.34
CA VAL A 359 19.96 -14.62 7.26
C VAL A 359 20.26 -13.15 7.55
N ALA A 360 21.51 -12.83 7.91
CA ALA A 360 21.93 -11.45 8.17
C ALA A 360 21.71 -10.52 6.97
N LEU A 361 22.05 -10.95 5.76
CA LEU A 361 21.91 -10.15 4.55
C LEU A 361 20.44 -9.97 4.12
N VAL A 362 19.60 -11.00 4.23
CA VAL A 362 18.14 -10.88 3.98
C VAL A 362 17.50 -9.90 4.96
N GLY A 363 17.87 -9.97 6.25
CA GLY A 363 17.40 -9.03 7.27
C GLY A 363 17.88 -7.60 7.05
N ALA A 364 19.15 -7.41 6.65
CA ALA A 364 19.68 -6.09 6.30
C ALA A 364 18.97 -5.48 5.09
N VAL A 365 18.71 -6.28 4.03
CA VAL A 365 17.88 -5.87 2.88
C VAL A 365 16.47 -5.49 3.32
N GLN A 366 15.87 -6.22 4.27
CA GLN A 366 14.56 -5.86 4.81
C GLN A 366 14.59 -4.49 5.50
N ALA A 367 15.46 -4.33 6.50
CA ALA A 367 15.52 -3.12 7.33
C ALA A 367 15.86 -1.85 6.54
N LEU A 368 16.78 -1.95 5.57
CA LEU A 368 17.20 -0.83 4.73
C LEU A 368 16.12 -0.43 3.70
N PHE A 369 15.45 -1.40 3.07
CA PHE A 369 14.37 -1.09 2.12
C PHE A 369 13.14 -0.54 2.82
N GLU A 370 12.65 -1.19 3.87
CA GLU A 370 11.47 -0.73 4.62
C GLU A 370 11.74 0.61 5.30
N GLY A 371 12.96 0.85 5.81
CA GLY A 371 13.38 2.15 6.34
C GLY A 371 13.33 3.27 5.29
N ALA A 372 13.87 3.03 4.09
CA ALA A 372 13.80 3.97 2.98
C ALA A 372 12.36 4.20 2.48
N MET A 373 11.54 3.13 2.42
CA MET A 373 10.13 3.20 2.07
C MET A 373 9.35 4.07 3.07
N TYR A 374 9.56 3.91 4.37
CA TYR A 374 8.91 4.78 5.36
C TYR A 374 9.37 6.23 5.26
N VAL A 375 10.66 6.50 5.02
CA VAL A 375 11.11 7.88 4.73
C VAL A 375 10.40 8.44 3.49
N PHE A 376 10.27 7.68 2.41
CA PHE A 376 9.53 8.09 1.21
C PHE A 376 8.04 8.38 1.50
N VAL A 377 7.33 7.49 2.20
CA VAL A 377 5.90 7.63 2.60
C VAL A 377 5.65 8.95 3.34
N LEU A 378 6.66 9.42 4.08
CA LEU A 378 6.62 10.63 4.90
C LEU A 378 7.04 11.90 4.15
N GLN A 379 7.82 11.78 3.06
CA GLN A 379 8.35 12.93 2.30
C GLN A 379 7.63 13.20 0.98
N TRP A 380 6.91 12.24 0.38
CA TRP A 380 6.16 12.53 -0.85
C TRP A 380 5.09 13.64 -0.67
N PRO A 381 4.38 13.80 0.47
CA PRO A 381 3.41 14.89 0.62
C PRO A 381 4.05 16.30 0.64
N PRO A 382 5.07 16.61 1.47
CA PRO A 382 5.73 17.92 1.40
C PRO A 382 6.53 18.11 0.10
N ALA A 383 7.06 17.05 -0.52
CA ALA A 383 7.73 17.16 -1.82
C ALA A 383 6.78 17.56 -2.96
N LEU A 384 5.57 16.99 -3.00
CA LEU A 384 4.55 17.45 -3.95
C LEU A 384 4.02 18.83 -3.62
N LYS A 385 3.88 19.21 -2.34
CA LYS A 385 3.56 20.60 -1.97
C LYS A 385 4.62 21.59 -2.44
N ALA A 386 5.91 21.23 -2.38
CA ALA A 386 6.99 22.07 -2.90
C ALA A 386 6.94 22.24 -4.43
N ALA A 387 6.42 21.24 -5.17
CA ALA A 387 6.32 21.26 -6.63
C ALA A 387 4.98 21.77 -7.19
N LEU A 388 3.91 21.80 -6.39
CA LEU A 388 2.53 22.12 -6.80
C LEU A 388 1.89 23.28 -6.02
N GLY A 389 2.52 23.75 -4.95
CA GLY A 389 1.87 24.63 -3.98
C GLY A 389 0.88 23.88 -3.08
N PRO A 390 -0.10 24.57 -2.48
CA PRO A 390 -1.00 23.96 -1.48
C PRO A 390 -1.98 22.93 -2.06
N ASN A 391 -2.34 23.06 -3.34
CA ASN A 391 -3.44 22.32 -3.97
C ASN A 391 -2.97 20.97 -4.54
N VAL A 392 -2.47 20.09 -3.67
CA VAL A 392 -2.06 18.72 -4.03
C VAL A 392 -3.28 17.78 -3.99
N PRO A 393 -3.60 17.06 -5.07
CA PRO A 393 -4.73 16.12 -5.10
C PRO A 393 -4.34 14.76 -4.48
N PHE A 394 -4.00 14.77 -3.18
CA PHE A 394 -3.36 13.64 -2.48
C PHE A 394 -4.03 12.28 -2.73
N GLY A 395 -5.36 12.20 -2.70
CA GLY A 395 -6.10 10.97 -3.00
C GLY A 395 -5.85 10.38 -4.39
N LYS A 396 -5.68 11.23 -5.41
CA LYS A 396 -5.38 10.81 -6.79
C LYS A 396 -3.91 10.42 -6.97
N VAL A 397 -3.00 11.12 -6.30
CA VAL A 397 -1.58 10.74 -6.23
C VAL A 397 -1.46 9.34 -5.63
N PHE A 398 -2.07 9.12 -4.47
CA PHE A 398 -2.09 7.83 -3.79
C PHE A 398 -2.74 6.73 -4.65
N SER A 399 -3.82 7.04 -5.37
CA SER A 399 -4.42 6.09 -6.32
C SER A 399 -3.45 5.69 -7.44
N CYS A 400 -2.62 6.61 -7.94
CA CYS A 400 -1.57 6.29 -8.91
C CYS A 400 -0.50 5.39 -8.30
N PHE A 401 -0.07 5.68 -7.06
CA PHE A 401 0.89 4.86 -6.32
C PHE A 401 0.39 3.42 -6.14
N MET A 402 -0.86 3.23 -5.72
CA MET A 402 -1.42 1.88 -5.55
C MET A 402 -1.55 1.11 -6.88
N VAL A 403 -1.81 1.79 -8.00
CA VAL A 403 -1.73 1.17 -9.34
C VAL A 403 -0.28 0.80 -9.70
N CYS A 404 0.71 1.65 -9.39
CA CYS A 404 2.12 1.31 -9.55
C CYS A 404 2.52 0.08 -8.72
N CYS A 405 2.08 -0.01 -7.46
CA CYS A 405 2.26 -1.20 -6.63
C CYS A 405 1.64 -2.45 -7.28
N MET A 406 0.41 -2.37 -7.79
CA MET A 406 -0.26 -3.50 -8.46
C MET A 406 0.45 -3.93 -9.76
N ILE A 407 1.05 -2.99 -10.50
CA ILE A 407 1.98 -3.30 -11.62
C ILE A 407 3.20 -4.05 -11.08
N GLY A 408 3.84 -3.56 -10.01
CA GLY A 408 5.01 -4.15 -9.37
C GLY A 408 4.82 -5.61 -8.94
N SER A 409 3.75 -5.89 -8.19
CA SER A 409 3.41 -7.26 -7.74
C SER A 409 3.13 -8.20 -8.92
N SER A 410 2.52 -7.69 -9.99
CA SER A 410 2.24 -8.45 -11.21
C SER A 410 3.51 -8.77 -11.99
N LEU A 411 4.47 -7.83 -12.04
CA LEU A 411 5.80 -8.05 -12.64
C LEU A 411 6.60 -9.09 -11.84
N PHE A 412 6.56 -9.07 -10.50
CA PHE A 412 7.12 -10.14 -9.68
C PHE A 412 6.51 -11.51 -10.04
N GLY A 413 5.18 -11.61 -10.08
CA GLY A 413 4.47 -12.86 -10.39
C GLY A 413 4.75 -13.42 -11.79
N ALA A 414 5.16 -12.57 -12.74
CA ALA A 414 5.64 -12.98 -14.05
C ALA A 414 7.13 -13.37 -14.04
N ALA A 415 7.97 -12.63 -13.31
CA ALA A 415 9.42 -12.83 -13.26
C ALA A 415 9.84 -14.08 -12.47
N ILE A 416 9.20 -14.35 -11.33
CA ILE A 416 9.54 -15.47 -10.44
C ILE A 416 9.33 -16.85 -11.10
N LYS A 417 8.52 -16.92 -12.16
CA LYS A 417 8.36 -18.13 -13.01
C LYS A 417 9.61 -18.45 -13.87
N ARG A 418 10.63 -17.58 -13.89
CA ARG A 418 11.79 -17.68 -14.81
C ARG A 418 13.13 -17.23 -14.22
N VAL A 419 13.12 -16.37 -13.20
CA VAL A 419 14.32 -15.72 -12.65
C VAL A 419 14.37 -15.99 -11.14
N ALA A 420 15.57 -16.28 -10.61
CA ALA A 420 15.76 -16.52 -9.19
C ALA A 420 15.42 -15.27 -8.35
N PRO A 421 14.81 -15.40 -7.16
CA PRO A 421 14.43 -14.26 -6.34
C PRO A 421 15.62 -13.39 -5.94
N GLU A 422 16.82 -13.97 -5.83
CA GLU A 422 18.05 -13.22 -5.54
C GLU A 422 18.43 -12.26 -6.67
N ASP A 423 18.18 -12.66 -7.92
CA ASP A 423 18.43 -11.86 -9.12
C ASP A 423 17.34 -10.79 -9.30
N ILE A 424 16.06 -11.13 -9.05
CA ILE A 424 14.95 -10.16 -9.10
C ILE A 424 15.16 -9.05 -8.06
N MET A 425 15.56 -9.39 -6.83
CA MET A 425 15.74 -8.41 -5.75
C MET A 425 16.92 -7.46 -6.05
N ALA A 426 17.99 -7.94 -6.69
CA ALA A 426 19.08 -7.07 -7.13
C ALA A 426 18.63 -6.04 -8.18
N VAL A 427 17.80 -6.45 -9.15
CA VAL A 427 17.23 -5.53 -10.16
C VAL A 427 16.26 -4.53 -9.51
N LEU A 428 15.38 -5.00 -8.61
CA LEU A 428 14.45 -4.16 -7.85
C LEU A 428 15.20 -3.07 -7.07
N LEU A 429 16.22 -3.44 -6.30
CA LEU A 429 16.98 -2.51 -5.47
C LEU A 429 17.78 -1.52 -6.33
N ALA A 430 18.28 -1.92 -7.50
CA ALA A 430 18.89 -0.98 -8.45
C ALA A 430 17.87 0.04 -8.99
N CYS A 431 16.67 -0.40 -9.39
CA CYS A 431 15.60 0.49 -9.82
C CYS A 431 15.12 1.43 -8.71
N ALA A 432 14.94 0.92 -7.48
CA ALA A 432 14.54 1.72 -6.32
C ALA A 432 15.61 2.75 -5.92
N THR A 433 16.88 2.37 -5.97
CA THR A 433 18.02 3.28 -5.76
C THR A 433 18.04 4.37 -6.82
N ALA A 434 17.91 4.03 -8.10
CA ALA A 434 17.85 5.00 -9.19
C ALA A 434 16.64 5.96 -9.04
N ALA A 435 15.49 5.45 -8.59
CA ALA A 435 14.30 6.25 -8.34
C ALA A 435 14.50 7.26 -7.18
N MET A 436 15.02 6.85 -6.03
CA MET A 436 15.30 7.79 -4.93
C MET A 436 16.46 8.76 -5.24
N GLY A 437 17.43 8.33 -6.04
CA GLY A 437 18.46 9.24 -6.59
C GLY A 437 17.83 10.32 -7.49
N ALA A 438 16.96 9.92 -8.42
CA ALA A 438 16.21 10.85 -9.27
C ALA A 438 15.32 11.80 -8.45
N ALA A 439 14.63 11.33 -7.41
CA ALA A 439 13.86 12.17 -6.49
C ALA A 439 14.75 13.18 -5.73
N THR A 440 15.96 12.76 -5.31
CA THR A 440 16.95 13.64 -4.66
C THR A 440 17.33 14.80 -5.58
N PHE A 441 17.74 14.52 -6.83
CA PHE A 441 18.12 15.56 -7.80
C PHE A 441 16.93 16.35 -8.37
N ALA A 442 15.72 15.80 -8.37
CA ALA A 442 14.50 16.49 -8.82
C ALA A 442 13.84 17.36 -7.73
N THR A 443 14.31 17.31 -6.47
CA THR A 443 13.76 18.10 -5.37
C THR A 443 13.99 19.60 -5.61
N GLY A 444 12.92 20.39 -5.62
CA GLY A 444 12.95 21.81 -6.00
C GLY A 444 13.02 22.05 -7.51
N GLY A 445 13.05 20.99 -8.32
CA GLY A 445 13.00 21.05 -9.78
C GLY A 445 11.58 20.86 -10.34
N ALA A 446 11.51 20.43 -11.60
CA ALA A 446 10.23 20.24 -12.29
C ALA A 446 9.42 19.05 -11.74
N LEU A 447 8.09 19.16 -11.79
CA LEU A 447 7.15 18.14 -11.33
C LEU A 447 7.31 16.76 -12.01
N ALA A 448 7.60 16.74 -13.31
CA ALA A 448 7.64 15.51 -14.10
C ALA A 448 8.67 14.47 -13.62
N PRO A 449 9.97 14.80 -13.41
CA PRO A 449 10.94 13.84 -12.90
C PRO A 449 10.64 13.37 -11.47
N ILE A 450 10.14 14.23 -10.56
CA ILE A 450 9.83 13.80 -9.19
C ILE A 450 8.61 12.86 -9.12
N VAL A 451 7.55 13.14 -9.90
CA VAL A 451 6.40 12.22 -10.01
C VAL A 451 6.80 10.91 -10.69
N GLY A 452 7.63 10.96 -11.74
CA GLY A 452 8.15 9.76 -12.39
C GLY A 452 9.01 8.89 -11.46
N ALA A 453 9.86 9.52 -10.65
CA ALA A 453 10.65 8.84 -9.61
C ALA A 453 9.75 8.16 -8.56
N PHE A 454 8.71 8.85 -8.08
CA PHE A 454 7.78 8.29 -7.09
C PHE A 454 7.01 7.08 -7.66
N PHE A 455 6.51 7.18 -8.90
CA PHE A 455 5.83 6.06 -9.57
C PHE A 455 6.74 4.86 -9.83
N ALA A 456 8.01 5.09 -10.18
CA ALA A 456 9.01 4.03 -10.33
C ALA A 456 9.35 3.36 -8.99
N PHE A 457 9.43 4.14 -7.89
CA PHE A 457 9.67 3.61 -6.55
C PHE A 457 8.49 2.77 -6.04
N GLU A 458 7.25 3.22 -6.20
CA GLU A 458 6.06 2.45 -5.80
C GLU A 458 5.90 1.15 -6.61
N ALA A 459 6.30 1.14 -7.89
CA ALA A 459 6.40 -0.11 -8.64
C ALA A 459 7.47 -1.07 -8.09
N CYS A 460 8.54 -0.55 -7.48
CA CYS A 460 9.51 -1.37 -6.73
C CYS A 460 8.93 -1.86 -5.40
N VAL A 461 8.19 -1.03 -4.66
CA VAL A 461 7.51 -1.39 -3.39
C VAL A 461 6.49 -2.52 -3.61
N GLY A 462 5.67 -2.45 -4.67
CA GLY A 462 4.76 -3.55 -5.03
C GLY A 462 5.48 -4.85 -5.38
N CYS A 463 6.61 -4.77 -6.10
CA CYS A 463 7.44 -5.93 -6.39
C CYS A 463 8.11 -6.50 -5.12
N TYR A 464 8.41 -5.65 -4.14
CA TYR A 464 9.21 -5.96 -2.95
C TYR A 464 8.49 -6.91 -1.99
N PHE A 465 7.25 -6.61 -1.58
CA PHE A 465 6.56 -7.38 -0.54
C PHE A 465 6.47 -8.90 -0.79
N PRO A 466 6.03 -9.41 -1.97
CA PRO A 466 6.00 -10.84 -2.22
C PRO A 466 7.42 -11.44 -2.41
N LEU A 467 8.38 -10.63 -2.84
CA LEU A 467 9.77 -11.04 -3.06
C LEU A 467 10.55 -11.20 -1.76
N ILE A 468 10.42 -10.26 -0.81
CA ILE A 468 10.98 -10.42 0.55
C ILE A 468 10.25 -11.53 1.30
N GLY A 469 8.94 -11.73 1.08
CA GLY A 469 8.22 -12.91 1.55
C GLY A 469 8.89 -14.21 1.09
N THR A 470 9.19 -14.31 -0.21
CA THR A 470 9.88 -15.47 -0.82
C THR A 470 11.29 -15.68 -0.24
N LEU A 471 12.09 -14.62 -0.09
CA LEU A 471 13.42 -14.71 0.51
C LEU A 471 13.38 -15.12 2.00
N ARG A 472 12.43 -14.59 2.78
CA ARG A 472 12.26 -14.96 4.20
C ARG A 472 11.86 -16.42 4.35
N SER A 473 10.93 -16.92 3.54
CA SER A 473 10.55 -18.34 3.56
C SER A 473 11.66 -19.29 3.08
N LYS A 474 12.68 -18.78 2.37
CA LYS A 474 13.82 -19.55 1.87
C LYS A 474 15.03 -19.56 2.81
N TYR A 475 15.24 -18.48 3.57
CA TYR A 475 16.47 -18.30 4.37
C TYR A 475 16.24 -18.17 5.89
N LEU A 476 15.10 -17.69 6.38
CA LEU A 476 14.88 -17.52 7.82
C LEU A 476 14.26 -18.80 8.43
N PRO A 477 14.94 -19.45 9.41
CA PRO A 477 14.43 -20.68 10.03
C PRO A 477 13.07 -20.49 10.71
N ASP A 478 12.13 -21.38 10.40
CA ASP A 478 10.72 -21.26 10.78
C ASP A 478 10.49 -21.11 12.29
N ALA A 479 11.27 -21.82 13.11
CA ALA A 479 11.15 -21.84 14.58
C ALA A 479 11.25 -20.45 15.24
N TYR A 480 11.96 -19.50 14.63
CA TYR A 480 12.13 -18.14 15.16
C TYR A 480 12.10 -17.04 14.08
N ARG A 481 11.53 -17.32 12.90
CA ARG A 481 11.39 -16.39 11.76
C ARG A 481 10.80 -15.04 12.19
N GLY A 482 9.74 -15.05 13.00
CA GLY A 482 9.10 -13.83 13.52
C GLY A 482 9.98 -13.03 14.49
N VAL A 483 10.81 -13.70 15.29
CA VAL A 483 11.76 -13.05 16.21
C VAL A 483 12.87 -12.36 15.42
N ILE A 484 13.39 -13.00 14.36
CA ILE A 484 14.36 -12.38 13.44
C ILE A 484 13.75 -11.17 12.73
N MET A 485 12.51 -11.27 12.23
CA MET A 485 11.83 -10.15 11.59
C MET A 485 11.67 -8.95 12.53
N ASN A 486 11.32 -9.19 13.81
CA ASN A 486 11.23 -8.13 14.82
C ASN A 486 12.62 -7.53 15.16
N LEU A 487 13.67 -8.35 15.22
CA LEU A 487 15.05 -7.89 15.44
C LEU A 487 15.51 -6.92 14.34
N PHE A 488 15.21 -7.22 13.07
CA PHE A 488 15.48 -6.31 11.95
C PHE A 488 14.51 -5.11 11.87
N GLY A 489 13.40 -5.15 12.57
CA GLY A 489 12.56 -3.98 12.85
C GLY A 489 13.27 -2.90 13.67
N ILE A 490 14.31 -3.23 14.46
CA ILE A 490 15.07 -2.25 15.25
C ILE A 490 15.88 -1.29 14.34
N PRO A 491 16.83 -1.76 13.48
CA PRO A 491 17.58 -0.86 12.59
C PRO A 491 16.69 -0.10 11.61
N LEU A 492 15.59 -0.72 11.13
CA LEU A 492 14.54 -0.04 10.34
C LEU A 492 14.01 1.19 11.08
N ASN A 493 13.53 1.02 12.31
CA ASN A 493 12.97 2.13 13.10
C ASN A 493 14.04 3.18 13.45
N LEU A 494 15.29 2.77 13.68
CA LEU A 494 16.41 3.69 13.91
C LEU A 494 16.71 4.57 12.68
N ILE A 495 16.66 4.04 11.47
CA ILE A 495 16.82 4.82 10.23
C ILE A 495 15.72 5.90 10.14
N VAL A 496 14.47 5.50 10.36
CA VAL A 496 13.32 6.43 10.34
C VAL A 496 13.51 7.50 11.44
N VAL A 497 13.73 7.12 12.69
CA VAL A 497 13.96 8.05 13.81
C VAL A 497 15.09 9.04 13.51
N ALA A 498 16.24 8.57 13.02
CA ALA A 498 17.40 9.41 12.76
C ALA A 498 17.12 10.46 11.67
N VAL A 499 16.47 10.07 10.57
CA VAL A 499 16.08 11.00 9.49
C VAL A 499 15.06 12.02 9.99
N PHE A 500 14.07 11.60 10.80
CA PHE A 500 13.00 12.49 11.25
C PHE A 500 13.37 13.43 12.40
N LEU A 501 14.27 13.03 13.30
CA LEU A 501 14.90 13.98 14.23
C LEU A 501 15.81 14.98 13.50
N SER A 502 16.40 14.57 12.38
CA SER A 502 17.31 15.40 11.56
C SER A 502 16.59 16.21 10.47
N ILE A 503 15.27 16.08 10.29
CA ILE A 503 14.59 16.58 9.07
C ILE A 503 14.70 18.10 8.87
N GLY A 504 14.76 18.87 9.96
CA GLY A 504 14.97 20.32 9.91
C GLY A 504 16.37 20.74 9.44
N LYS A 505 17.34 19.83 9.42
CA LYS A 505 18.69 20.02 8.87
C LYS A 505 18.86 19.40 7.48
N LEU A 506 18.22 18.25 7.24
CA LEU A 506 18.30 17.51 5.97
C LEU A 506 17.43 18.12 4.85
N GLY A 507 16.26 18.65 5.21
CA GLY A 507 15.23 19.01 4.24
C GLY A 507 14.75 17.82 3.38
N LEU A 508 14.00 18.12 2.33
CA LEU A 508 13.48 17.12 1.39
C LEU A 508 14.61 16.35 0.69
N ALA A 509 15.58 17.08 0.12
CA ALA A 509 16.67 16.48 -0.65
C ALA A 509 17.56 15.58 0.22
N GLY A 510 17.89 16.00 1.45
CA GLY A 510 18.65 15.17 2.38
C GLY A 510 17.89 13.91 2.81
N ALA A 511 16.57 13.97 2.99
CA ALA A 511 15.77 12.79 3.32
C ALA A 511 15.68 11.78 2.16
N PHE A 512 15.54 12.25 0.90
CA PHE A 512 15.65 11.37 -0.26
C PHE A 512 17.08 10.84 -0.46
N ALA A 513 18.12 11.63 -0.14
CA ALA A 513 19.51 11.18 -0.15
C ALA A 513 19.79 10.09 0.90
N CYS A 514 19.22 10.18 2.10
CA CYS A 514 19.25 9.10 3.09
C CYS A 514 18.55 7.83 2.56
N SER A 515 17.42 7.98 1.87
CA SER A 515 16.67 6.88 1.26
C SER A 515 17.48 6.21 0.13
N PHE A 516 18.10 7.01 -0.74
CA PHE A 516 19.03 6.57 -1.77
C PHE A 516 20.21 5.77 -1.18
N SER A 517 20.87 6.31 -0.15
CA SER A 517 22.00 5.65 0.51
C SER A 517 21.60 4.32 1.15
N ALA A 518 20.44 4.26 1.83
CA ALA A 518 19.94 3.02 2.41
C ALA A 518 19.64 1.96 1.33
N LEU A 519 19.01 2.34 0.21
CA LEU A 519 18.71 1.44 -0.91
C LEU A 519 19.98 0.98 -1.64
N ALA A 520 20.98 1.86 -1.79
CA ALA A 520 22.29 1.49 -2.33
C ALA A 520 23.02 0.49 -1.43
N THR A 521 22.98 0.68 -0.10
CA THR A 521 23.51 -0.30 0.87
C THR A 521 22.73 -1.62 0.81
N ALA A 522 21.41 -1.58 0.64
CA ALA A 522 20.59 -2.78 0.46
C ALA A 522 20.96 -3.53 -0.84
N LEU A 523 21.20 -2.80 -1.94
CA LEU A 523 21.67 -3.39 -3.20
C LEU A 523 23.01 -4.10 -3.01
N VAL A 524 23.97 -3.50 -2.30
CA VAL A 524 25.26 -4.15 -1.98
C VAL A 524 25.04 -5.40 -1.12
N ALA A 525 24.20 -5.34 -0.09
CA ALA A 525 23.86 -6.51 0.73
C ALA A 525 23.21 -7.64 -0.10
N GLN A 526 22.32 -7.30 -1.03
CA GLN A 526 21.69 -8.25 -1.94
C GLN A 526 22.66 -8.86 -2.96
N LEU A 527 23.62 -8.08 -3.47
CA LEU A 527 24.67 -8.58 -4.35
C LEU A 527 25.64 -9.51 -3.61
N LEU A 528 25.95 -9.23 -2.34
CA LEU A 528 26.69 -10.14 -1.47
C LEU A 528 25.92 -11.44 -1.19
N LEU A 529 24.60 -11.36 -0.93
CA LEU A 529 23.75 -12.55 -0.76
C LEU A 529 23.75 -13.41 -2.02
N ARG A 530 23.55 -12.79 -3.17
CA ARG A 530 23.63 -13.41 -4.51
C ARG A 530 24.99 -14.08 -4.75
N HIS A 531 26.08 -13.47 -4.30
CA HIS A 531 27.43 -14.06 -4.41
C HIS A 531 27.57 -15.30 -3.53
N THR A 532 27.27 -15.20 -2.23
CA THR A 532 27.29 -16.33 -1.28
C THR A 532 26.44 -17.50 -1.79
N VAL A 533 25.19 -17.25 -2.16
CA VAL A 533 24.26 -18.29 -2.67
C VAL A 533 24.74 -18.95 -3.98
N ARG A 534 25.57 -18.28 -4.78
CA ARG A 534 26.19 -18.86 -5.99
C ARG A 534 27.48 -19.62 -5.68
N HIS A 535 28.31 -19.11 -4.77
CA HIS A 535 29.52 -19.78 -4.30
C HIS A 535 29.17 -21.11 -3.61
N ASP A 536 28.21 -21.09 -2.69
CA ASP A 536 27.77 -22.28 -1.93
C ASP A 536 27.09 -23.34 -2.82
N LYS A 537 26.67 -22.96 -4.04
CA LYS A 537 26.14 -23.83 -5.09
C LYS A 537 27.19 -24.34 -6.09
N ALA A 538 28.43 -23.87 -5.96
CA ALA A 538 29.58 -24.32 -6.75
C ALA A 538 30.59 -25.12 -5.89
N ALA A 539 30.43 -25.07 -4.56
CA ALA A 539 31.18 -25.86 -3.59
C ALA A 539 30.43 -27.12 -3.12
N ALA A 540 29.24 -27.39 -3.67
CA ALA A 540 28.37 -28.53 -3.40
C ALA A 540 27.82 -29.10 -4.72
#